data_AF-R5TDS2-F1
#
_entry.id   AF-R5TDS2-F1
#
_cell.length_a   1.000
_cell.length_b   1.000
_cell.length_c   1.000
_cell.angle_alpha   90.00
_cell.angle_beta   90.00
_cell.angle_gamma   90.00
#
_symmetry.space_group_name_H-M   'P 1'
#
loop_
_entity.id
_entity.type
_entity.pdbx_description
1 polymer ?
#
loop_
_entity_poly.entity_id
_entity_poly.type
_entity_poly.pdbx_seq_one_letter_code
_entity_poly.pdbx_strand_id
1 'polypeptide(L)'
;MEIRQNNYKICTKYLNQVKSFFPVITKNEKKFLSNYPIFDACPEDQSITLEYLHEEFGKPEEIFSAYLSTVHTDELVRQIKRTKRFKIATVLILLITAATLIGACINIHNNYNAYQETVDDINGYWIDEIH
;
A
#
# COMPACT_ATOMS: atom_id res chain seq x y z
N MET A 1 11.71 -16.37 27.20
CA MET A 1 11.77 -15.29 26.18
C MET A 1 11.18 -15.75 24.84
N GLU A 2 11.45 -16.98 24.39
CA GLU A 2 10.90 -17.52 23.12
C GLU A 2 9.36 -17.66 23.09
N ILE A 3 8.75 -18.13 24.19
CA ILE A 3 7.28 -18.30 24.29
C ILE A 3 6.55 -16.98 24.07
N ARG A 4 6.98 -15.91 24.75
CA ARG A 4 6.42 -14.56 24.58
C ARG A 4 6.51 -14.06 23.14
N GLN A 5 7.63 -14.28 22.46
CA GLN A 5 7.79 -13.91 21.05
C GLN A 5 6.87 -14.72 20.13
N ASN A 6 6.71 -16.02 20.40
CA ASN A 6 5.80 -16.88 19.65
C ASN A 6 4.34 -16.45 19.83
N ASN A 7 3.91 -16.20 21.07
CA ASN A 7 2.57 -15.71 21.40
C ASN A 7 2.28 -14.39 20.70
N TYR A 8 3.22 -13.45 20.73
CA TYR A 8 3.11 -12.18 20.01
C TYR A 8 2.91 -12.39 18.50
N LYS A 9 3.63 -13.34 17.88
CA LYS A 9 3.44 -13.67 16.45
C LYS A 9 2.03 -14.23 16.18
N ILE A 10 1.50 -15.06 17.06
CA ILE A 10 0.16 -15.66 16.92
C ILE A 10 -0.94 -14.60 17.10
N CYS A 11 -0.86 -13.80 18.18
CA CYS A 11 -1.76 -12.66 18.43
C CYS A 11 -1.72 -11.67 17.25
N THR A 12 -0.53 -11.40 16.67
CA THR A 12 -0.38 -10.56 15.46
C THR A 12 -1.01 -11.21 14.22
N LYS A 13 -0.84 -12.52 14.03
CA LYS A 13 -1.42 -13.27 12.90
C LYS A 13 -2.95 -13.21 12.95
N TYR A 14 -3.54 -13.45 14.11
CA TYR A 14 -4.97 -13.34 14.33
C TYR A 14 -5.48 -11.91 14.04
N LEU A 15 -4.84 -10.88 14.60
CA LEU A 15 -5.23 -9.49 14.34
C LEU A 15 -5.13 -9.12 12.85
N ASN A 16 -4.14 -9.66 12.13
CA ASN A 16 -4.03 -9.45 10.69
C ASN A 16 -5.13 -10.17 9.90
N GLN A 17 -5.59 -11.34 10.36
CA GLN A 17 -6.78 -11.99 9.80
C GLN A 17 -8.03 -11.15 10.04
N VAL A 18 -8.24 -10.62 11.24
CA VAL A 18 -9.37 -9.71 11.51
C VAL A 18 -9.32 -8.49 10.59
N LYS A 19 -8.15 -7.85 10.46
CA LYS A 19 -7.95 -6.66 9.61
C LYS A 19 -8.22 -6.92 8.13
N SER A 20 -8.03 -8.14 7.61
CA SER A 20 -8.20 -8.42 6.18
C SER A 20 -9.67 -8.38 5.73
N PHE A 21 -10.62 -8.55 6.65
CA PHE A 21 -12.05 -8.41 6.37
C PHE A 21 -12.47 -6.95 6.18
N PHE A 22 -11.70 -5.99 6.71
CA PHE A 22 -12.01 -4.59 6.55
C PHE A 22 -11.56 -4.10 5.17
N PRO A 23 -12.46 -3.49 4.37
CA PRO A 23 -12.08 -2.97 3.06
C PRO A 23 -11.04 -1.84 3.16
N VAL A 24 -11.07 -1.10 4.28
CA VAL A 24 -10.18 0.03 4.60
C VAL A 24 -10.09 0.15 6.11
N ILE A 25 -8.89 0.35 6.65
CA ILE A 25 -8.68 0.64 8.07
C ILE A 25 -8.54 2.16 8.26
N THR A 26 -9.60 2.83 8.68
CA THR A 26 -9.57 4.27 9.02
C THR A 26 -9.43 4.47 10.53
N LYS A 27 -9.64 5.70 11.03
CA LYS A 27 -9.52 6.00 12.47
C LYS A 27 -10.54 5.23 13.30
N ASN A 28 -11.75 5.03 12.78
CA ASN A 28 -12.83 4.36 13.50
C ASN A 28 -12.56 2.86 13.64
N GLU A 29 -12.15 2.21 12.55
CA GLU A 29 -11.78 0.79 12.52
C GLU A 29 -10.54 0.56 13.40
N LYS A 30 -9.55 1.47 13.38
CA LYS A 30 -8.42 1.42 14.31
C LYS A 30 -8.86 1.48 15.76
N LYS A 31 -9.78 2.38 16.10
CA LYS A 31 -10.30 2.53 17.47
C LYS A 31 -11.07 1.29 17.92
N PHE A 32 -11.90 0.72 17.02
CA PHE A 32 -12.59 -0.53 17.29
C PHE A 32 -11.60 -1.68 17.56
N LEU A 33 -10.61 -1.86 16.68
CA LEU A 33 -9.61 -2.93 16.82
C LEU A 33 -8.67 -2.71 18.01
N SER A 34 -8.36 -1.47 18.39
CA SER A 34 -7.54 -1.19 19.57
C SER A 34 -8.26 -1.46 20.88
N ASN A 35 -9.59 -1.41 20.88
CA ASN A 35 -10.40 -1.73 22.05
C ASN A 35 -10.49 -3.24 22.30
N TYR A 36 -10.05 -4.08 21.35
CA TYR A 36 -9.94 -5.52 21.54
C TYR A 36 -8.62 -5.85 22.22
N PRO A 37 -8.62 -6.36 23.48
CA PRO A 37 -7.42 -6.60 24.28
C PRO A 37 -6.70 -7.91 23.86
N ILE A 38 -6.53 -8.13 22.55
CA ILE A 38 -5.94 -9.37 21.98
C ILE A 38 -4.52 -9.60 22.51
N PHE A 39 -3.74 -8.53 22.67
CA PHE A 39 -2.38 -8.62 23.20
C PHE A 39 -2.31 -8.71 24.71
N ASP A 40 -3.33 -8.22 25.43
CA ASP A 40 -3.37 -8.26 26.89
C ASP A 40 -3.79 -9.63 27.42
N ALA A 41 -4.56 -10.40 26.64
CA ALA A 41 -4.91 -11.78 26.96
C ALA A 41 -3.82 -12.81 26.59
N CYS A 42 -2.69 -12.35 26.05
CA CYS A 42 -1.62 -13.20 25.53
C CYS A 42 -0.71 -13.60 26.74
N PRO A 43 -0.82 -14.80 27.36
CA PRO A 43 -0.13 -15.12 28.61
C PRO A 43 1.38 -15.12 28.45
N GLU A 44 2.13 -14.77 29.50
CA GLU A 44 3.60 -14.71 29.44
C GLU A 44 4.28 -16.08 29.58
N ASP A 45 3.60 -17.03 30.21
CA ASP A 45 4.11 -18.32 30.67
C ASP A 45 3.55 -19.52 29.91
N GLN A 46 2.45 -19.36 29.16
CA GLN A 46 1.80 -20.44 28.40
C GLN A 46 1.82 -20.18 26.89
N SER A 47 2.11 -21.20 26.09
CA SER A 47 2.02 -21.10 24.63
C SER A 47 0.56 -21.06 24.17
N ILE A 48 0.22 -20.06 23.37
CA ILE A 48 -1.13 -19.86 22.82
C ILE A 48 -1.22 -20.50 21.43
N THR A 49 -2.42 -20.93 21.05
CA THR A 49 -2.72 -21.39 19.68
C THR A 49 -3.68 -20.43 18.99
N LEU A 50 -3.77 -20.52 17.66
CA LEU A 50 -4.73 -19.69 16.92
C LEU A 50 -6.18 -20.06 17.29
N GLU A 51 -6.46 -21.36 17.46
CA GLU A 51 -7.75 -21.88 17.93
C GLU A 51 -8.19 -21.27 19.27
N TYR A 52 -7.26 -21.13 20.23
CA TYR A 52 -7.57 -20.46 21.50
C TYR A 52 -8.07 -19.02 21.28
N LEU A 53 -7.42 -18.26 20.39
CA LEU A 53 -7.85 -16.90 20.08
C LEU A 53 -9.22 -16.87 19.38
N HIS A 54 -9.55 -17.89 18.58
CA HIS A 54 -10.87 -18.00 17.96
C HIS A 54 -11.97 -18.32 18.99
N GLU A 55 -11.65 -19.11 20.02
CA GLU A 55 -12.59 -19.47 21.08
C GLU A 55 -12.82 -18.30 22.05
N GLU A 56 -11.74 -17.62 22.45
CA GLU A 56 -11.79 -16.51 23.42
C GLU A 56 -12.37 -15.23 22.82
N PHE A 57 -11.95 -14.85 21.61
CA PHE A 57 -12.33 -13.58 20.99
C PHE A 57 -13.36 -13.70 19.88
N GLY A 58 -13.69 -14.93 19.47
CA GLY A 58 -14.53 -15.22 18.32
C GLY A 58 -13.75 -15.30 17.01
N LYS A 59 -14.42 -15.74 15.95
CA LYS A 59 -13.81 -15.81 14.63
C LYS A 59 -13.65 -14.42 14.01
N PRO A 60 -12.65 -14.20 13.15
CA PRO A 60 -12.48 -12.92 12.45
C PRO A 60 -13.73 -12.40 11.75
N GLU A 61 -14.53 -13.29 11.16
CA GLU A 61 -15.80 -12.99 10.50
C GLU A 61 -16.87 -12.48 11.48
N GLU A 62 -16.93 -13.05 12.68
CA GLU A 62 -17.88 -12.68 13.73
C GLU A 62 -17.55 -11.31 14.29
N ILE A 63 -16.25 -11.00 14.50
CA ILE A 63 -15.79 -9.68 14.91
C ILE A 63 -16.15 -8.63 13.84
N PHE A 64 -15.94 -8.94 12.57
CA PHE A 64 -16.29 -8.03 11.48
C PHE A 64 -17.81 -7.82 11.38
N SER A 65 -18.61 -8.87 11.57
CA SER A 65 -20.08 -8.78 11.61
C SER A 65 -20.57 -7.91 12.79
N ALA A 66 -19.96 -8.09 13.97
CA ALA A 66 -20.23 -7.25 15.13
C ALA A 66 -19.89 -5.78 14.84
N TYR A 67 -18.76 -5.52 14.20
CA TYR A 67 -18.40 -4.18 13.74
C TYR A 67 -19.44 -3.59 12.78
N LEU A 68 -19.83 -4.33 11.74
CA LEU A 68 -20.82 -3.86 10.76
C LEU A 68 -22.16 -3.51 11.41
N SER A 69 -22.55 -4.24 12.44
CA SER A 69 -23.78 -3.97 13.21
C SER A 69 -23.74 -2.64 13.98
N THR A 70 -22.54 -2.12 14.27
CA THR A 70 -22.35 -0.84 14.97
C THR A 70 -22.21 0.37 14.03
N VAL A 71 -22.00 0.14 12.73
CA VAL A 71 -21.70 1.22 11.78
C VAL A 71 -22.85 1.45 10.82
N HIS A 72 -23.16 2.73 10.56
CA HIS A 72 -24.13 3.09 9.54
C HIS A 72 -23.64 2.70 8.14
N THR A 73 -24.46 1.94 7.43
CA THR A 73 -24.17 1.41 6.08
C THR A 73 -23.76 2.49 5.08
N ASP A 74 -24.36 3.67 5.15
CA ASP A 74 -24.03 4.81 4.29
C ASP A 74 -22.59 5.30 4.47
N GLU A 75 -22.09 5.29 5.72
CA GLU A 75 -20.71 5.69 6.00
C GLU A 75 -19.72 4.69 5.41
N LEU A 76 -19.97 3.39 5.58
CA LEU A 76 -19.14 2.32 5.01
C LEU A 76 -19.05 2.43 3.48
N VAL A 77 -20.20 2.56 2.81
CA VAL A 77 -20.26 2.68 1.35
C VAL A 77 -19.49 3.92 0.87
N ARG A 78 -19.62 5.06 1.58
CA ARG A 78 -18.90 6.28 1.25
C ARG A 78 -17.38 6.11 1.41
N GLN A 79 -16.93 5.45 2.47
CA GLN A 79 -15.52 5.17 2.70
C GLN A 79 -14.92 4.27 1.62
N ILE A 80 -15.63 3.18 1.26
CA ILE A 80 -15.20 2.26 0.19
C ILE A 80 -15.08 3.00 -1.14
N LYS A 81 -16.10 3.79 -1.52
CA LYS A 81 -16.07 4.60 -2.75
C LYS A 81 -14.91 5.58 -2.74
N ARG A 82 -14.66 6.25 -1.61
CA ARG A 82 -13.55 7.20 -1.46
C ARG A 82 -12.19 6.50 -1.66
N THR A 83 -11.96 5.34 -1.05
CA THR A 83 -10.70 4.61 -1.21
C THR A 83 -10.51 4.09 -2.63
N LYS A 84 -11.58 3.63 -3.30
CA LYS A 84 -11.50 3.26 -4.73
C LYS A 84 -11.08 4.43 -5.59
N ARG A 85 -11.64 5.63 -5.36
CA ARG A 85 -11.27 6.86 -6.07
C ARG A 85 -9.80 7.22 -5.84
N PHE A 86 -9.31 7.15 -4.60
CA PHE A 86 -7.89 7.42 -4.31
C PHE A 86 -6.95 6.42 -4.98
N LYS A 87 -7.26 5.11 -4.95
CA LYS A 87 -6.45 4.09 -5.65
C LYS A 87 -6.34 4.38 -7.14
N ILE A 88 -7.45 4.73 -7.79
CA ILE A 88 -7.47 5.09 -9.21
C ILE A 88 -6.62 6.35 -9.45
N ALA A 89 -6.78 7.40 -8.63
CA ALA A 89 -6.01 8.63 -8.75
C ALA A 89 -4.50 8.37 -8.61
N THR A 90 -4.07 7.54 -7.65
CA THR A 90 -2.66 7.17 -7.48
C THR A 90 -2.10 6.46 -8.72
N VAL A 91 -2.84 5.52 -9.31
CA VAL A 91 -2.42 4.83 -10.53
C VAL A 91 -2.29 5.82 -11.70
N LEU A 92 -3.25 6.74 -11.86
CA LEU A 92 -3.19 7.75 -12.93
C LEU A 92 -1.98 8.68 -12.77
N ILE A 93 -1.69 9.13 -11.56
CA ILE A 93 -0.52 9.97 -11.28
C ILE A 93 0.76 9.21 -11.65
N LEU A 94 0.89 7.94 -11.26
CA LEU A 94 2.05 7.12 -11.62
C LEU A 94 2.22 7.00 -13.15
N LEU A 95 1.14 6.76 -13.88
CA LEU A 95 1.18 6.69 -15.34
C LEU A 95 1.61 8.00 -15.98
N ILE A 96 1.07 9.13 -15.49
CA ILE A 96 1.46 10.47 -15.98
C ILE A 96 2.94 10.72 -15.71
N THR A 97 3.43 10.42 -14.49
CA THR A 97 4.85 10.61 -14.16
C THR A 97 5.77 9.74 -15.04
N ALA A 98 5.40 8.49 -15.30
CA ALA A 98 6.15 7.61 -16.19
C ALA A 98 6.17 8.16 -17.64
N ALA A 99 5.02 8.61 -18.14
CA ALA A 99 4.93 9.20 -19.48
C ALA A 99 5.78 10.48 -19.61
N THR A 100 5.78 11.35 -18.59
CA THR A 100 6.60 12.56 -18.60
C THR A 100 8.11 12.25 -18.59
N LEU A 101 8.54 11.21 -17.87
CA LEU A 101 9.95 10.80 -17.85
C LEU A 101 10.38 10.26 -19.21
N ILE A 102 9.57 9.40 -19.82
CA ILE A 102 9.84 8.86 -21.17
C ILE A 102 9.93 10.01 -22.18
N GLY A 103 8.97 10.94 -22.14
CA GLY A 103 8.98 12.12 -23.02
C GLY A 103 10.24 12.98 -22.85
N ALA A 104 10.69 13.20 -21.60
CA ALA A 104 11.92 13.92 -21.32
C ALA A 104 13.16 13.21 -21.88
N CYS A 105 13.24 11.88 -21.75
CA CYS A 105 14.34 11.08 -22.32
C CYS A 105 14.39 11.20 -23.85
N ILE A 106 13.24 11.11 -24.52
CA ILE A 106 13.15 11.26 -25.98
C ILE A 106 13.60 12.67 -26.39
N ASN A 107 13.14 13.71 -25.69
CA ASN A 107 13.51 15.09 -26.00
C ASN A 107 15.02 15.32 -25.86
N ILE A 108 15.64 14.81 -24.79
CA ILE A 108 17.08 14.90 -24.58
C ILE A 108 17.83 14.17 -25.70
N HIS A 109 17.39 12.97 -26.08
CA HIS A 109 18.01 12.20 -27.15
C HIS A 109 17.93 12.93 -28.50
N ASN A 110 16.76 13.46 -28.84
CA ASN A 110 16.57 14.22 -30.08
C ASN A 110 17.44 15.48 -30.10
N ASN A 111 17.51 16.20 -28.98
CA ASN A 111 18.34 17.39 -28.88
C ASN A 111 19.83 17.03 -29.02
N TYR A 112 20.28 15.94 -28.39
CA TYR A 112 21.64 15.44 -28.54
C TYR A 112 21.98 15.10 -29.98
N ASN A 113 21.08 14.41 -30.70
CA ASN A 113 21.31 14.09 -32.11
C ASN A 113 21.38 15.36 -32.98
N ALA A 114 20.47 16.32 -32.75
CA ALA A 114 20.51 17.61 -33.45
C ALA A 114 21.82 18.38 -33.20
N TYR A 115 22.35 18.35 -31.97
CA TYR A 115 23.67 18.93 -31.69
C TYR A 115 24.77 18.24 -32.48
N GLN A 116 24.78 16.91 -32.57
CA GLN A 116 25.80 16.17 -33.33
C GLN A 116 25.73 16.50 -34.83
N GLU A 117 24.54 16.54 -35.42
CA GLU A 117 24.36 16.93 -36.84
C GLU A 117 24.95 18.32 -37.13
N THR A 118 24.74 19.30 -36.25
CA THR A 118 25.33 20.64 -36.44
C THR A 118 26.85 20.65 -36.33
N VAL A 119 27.43 19.83 -35.45
CA VAL A 119 28.89 19.75 -35.28
C VAL A 119 29.52 19.06 -36.50
N ASP A 120 28.90 18.00 -37.01
CA ASP A 120 29.36 17.29 -38.20
C ASP A 120 29.28 18.18 -39.46
N ASP A 121 28.20 18.95 -39.62
CA ASP A 121 28.06 19.93 -40.71
C ASP A 121 29.18 20.99 -40.67
N ILE A 122 29.41 21.60 -39.49
CA ILE A 122 30.49 22.58 -39.31
C ILE A 122 31.85 21.97 -39.64
N ASN A 123 32.14 20.76 -39.16
CA ASN A 123 33.41 20.07 -39.44
C ASN A 123 33.59 19.76 -40.92
N GLY A 124 32.51 19.42 -41.65
CA GLY A 124 32.53 19.21 -43.09
C GLY A 124 32.94 20.45 -43.88
N TYR A 125 32.38 21.62 -43.55
CA TYR A 125 32.73 22.89 -44.19
C TYR A 125 34.23 23.23 -44.06
N TRP A 126 34.84 22.99 -42.89
CA TRP A 126 36.27 23.25 -42.70
C TRP A 126 37.16 22.31 -43.52
N ILE A 127 36.72 21.08 -43.80
CA ILE A 127 37.49 20.11 -44.60
C ILE A 127 37.48 20.52 -46.08
N ASP A 128 36.34 21.00 -46.58
CA ASP A 128 36.19 21.44 -47.97
C ASP A 128 36.96 22.74 -48.28
N GLU A 129 37.18 23.63 -47.31
CA GLU A 129 37.90 24.90 -47.50
C GLU A 129 39.43 24.74 -47.54
N ILE A 130 39.97 23.62 -47.01
CA ILE A 130 41.43 23.36 -46.95
C ILE A 130 41.93 22.65 -48.23
N HIS A 131 41.04 22.19 -49.11
CA HIS A 131 41.36 21.44 -50.32
C HIS A 131 41.26 22.25 -51.62
#